data_AF-A0A839IMR5-F1
#
_entry.id   AF-A0A839IMR5-F1
#
_cell.length_a   1.000
_cell.length_b   1.000
_cell.length_c   1.000
_cell.angle_alpha   90.00
_cell.angle_beta   90.00
_cell.angle_gamma   90.00
#
_symmetry.space_group_name_H-M   'P 1'
#
loop_
_entity.id
_entity.type
_entity.pdbx_description
1 polymer ?
#
loop_
_entity_poly.entity_id
_entity_poly.type
_entity_poly.pdbx_seq_one_letter_code
_entity_poly.pdbx_strand_id
1 'polypeptide(L)'
;MKQLINQPLSSGVVQRAGGGSIPALDLTDEFIYVLGQVKADFPSMGVQREFERCWLAIEKDKPGSPFLPAEYQPGPEPAWGDKSDQEVIFQILSSRRYRYLARELKWTLINSYCINSLKQSLFENDIYLLEPSEYNMSALVGAMKSQCKCSGECQCDPDSLRPETLIVGISRLAHSGDLNKLNIHKVKQMDPEKLSDQIKDITRYDSSMDIKQVIEDIHALADNEGNTDQDRAVNYVLCNNPLIYIKTQDIYYANSERRNTQPQARFMGIRTQAERSGERHFVKVVFDYQHLNSGATESWCSLVDVTDEYPFLLTGFKPYVASY
;
A
#
# COMPACT_ATOMS: atom_id res chain seq x y z
N MET A 1 19.89 -47.60 55.46
CA MET A 1 21.32 -47.77 55.13
C MET A 1 21.62 -46.96 53.86
N LYS A 2 22.88 -46.50 53.66
CA LYS A 2 23.54 -46.11 52.38
C LYS A 2 22.61 -45.62 51.23
N GLN A 3 22.57 -44.36 50.81
CA GLN A 3 23.64 -43.40 50.51
C GLN A 3 24.72 -43.93 49.52
N LEU A 4 24.70 -43.41 48.29
CA LEU A 4 25.81 -43.00 47.39
C LEU A 4 25.12 -42.33 46.16
N ILE A 5 25.42 -41.14 45.60
CA ILE A 5 26.57 -40.19 45.52
C ILE A 5 27.27 -40.24 44.14
N ASN A 6 27.31 -39.07 43.48
CA ASN A 6 28.22 -38.64 42.38
C ASN A 6 28.17 -39.37 41.01
N GLN A 7 28.66 -38.81 39.90
CA GLN A 7 28.74 -37.43 39.35
C GLN A 7 29.10 -37.56 37.84
N PRO A 8 28.96 -36.52 36.99
CA PRO A 8 29.36 -36.58 35.58
C PRO A 8 30.88 -36.35 35.37
N LEU A 9 31.45 -36.91 34.30
CA LEU A 9 32.76 -36.63 33.66
C LEU A 9 32.86 -37.56 32.40
N SER A 10 33.61 -37.30 31.33
CA SER A 10 34.54 -36.20 31.03
C SER A 10 34.64 -35.87 29.54
N SER A 11 35.05 -34.62 29.27
CA SER A 11 35.52 -34.03 28.01
C SER A 11 36.39 -34.86 27.05
N GLY A 12 36.30 -34.53 25.75
CA GLY A 12 37.42 -34.54 24.81
C GLY A 12 37.62 -33.14 24.19
N VAL A 13 38.86 -32.67 24.05
CA VAL A 13 39.20 -31.28 23.63
C VAL A 13 40.38 -31.24 22.66
N VAL A 14 40.28 -30.46 21.57
CA VAL A 14 41.40 -29.98 20.72
C VAL A 14 41.11 -28.55 20.20
N GLN A 15 42.17 -27.75 19.93
CA GLN A 15 42.17 -26.33 19.47
C GLN A 15 42.85 -26.21 18.07
N ARG A 16 42.82 -25.16 17.25
CA ARG A 16 42.43 -23.71 17.29
C ARG A 16 41.41 -23.41 16.14
N ALA A 17 41.00 -22.19 15.74
CA ALA A 17 41.42 -20.78 15.93
C ALA A 17 40.20 -19.81 15.86
N GLY A 18 40.29 -18.47 15.94
CA GLY A 18 41.45 -17.58 16.16
C GLY A 18 41.82 -16.64 14.98
N GLY A 19 40.88 -15.82 14.48
CA GLY A 19 41.17 -14.67 13.60
C GLY A 19 40.11 -14.38 12.53
N GLY A 20 39.89 -13.10 12.22
CA GLY A 20 39.12 -12.63 11.05
C GLY A 20 37.71 -12.11 11.35
N SER A 21 37.43 -10.89 10.85
CA SER A 21 36.11 -10.30 10.56
C SER A 21 34.91 -10.66 11.45
N ILE A 22 34.44 -9.66 12.22
CA ILE A 22 32.99 -9.46 12.40
C ILE A 22 32.37 -9.46 10.98
N PRO A 23 31.30 -10.22 10.68
CA PRO A 23 30.63 -10.08 9.40
C PRO A 23 30.15 -8.63 9.27
N ALA A 24 30.40 -8.00 8.13
CA ALA A 24 29.76 -6.73 7.85
C ALA A 24 28.24 -6.92 7.99
N LEU A 25 27.54 -5.90 8.51
CA LEU A 25 26.10 -5.81 8.30
C LEU A 25 25.90 -5.68 6.80
N ASP A 26 25.61 -6.81 6.16
CA ASP A 26 25.33 -6.87 4.74
C ASP A 26 23.99 -6.16 4.56
N LEU A 27 24.05 -4.91 4.11
CA LEU A 27 22.90 -4.07 3.85
C LEU A 27 22.25 -4.56 2.55
N THR A 28 21.59 -5.72 2.65
CA THR A 28 20.80 -6.29 1.57
C THR A 28 19.61 -5.37 1.34
N ASP A 29 19.74 -4.49 0.35
CA ASP A 29 18.69 -3.59 -0.14
C ASP A 29 17.39 -4.39 -0.37
N GLU A 30 16.40 -4.25 0.52
CA GLU A 30 15.17 -5.04 0.50
C GLU A 30 14.22 -4.52 -0.58
N PHE A 31 13.83 -5.36 -1.53
CA PHE A 31 12.84 -5.02 -2.56
C PHE A 31 11.45 -4.86 -1.95
N ILE A 32 10.89 -3.66 -2.01
CA ILE A 32 9.53 -3.38 -1.54
C ILE A 32 8.55 -3.37 -2.71
N TYR A 33 7.40 -4.02 -2.52
CA TYR A 33 6.24 -3.94 -3.42
C TYR A 33 4.99 -3.78 -2.56
N VAL A 34 4.58 -2.52 -2.30
CA VAL A 34 3.64 -2.16 -1.23
C VAL A 34 2.45 -1.34 -1.76
N LEU A 35 1.25 -1.58 -1.24
CA LEU A 35 0.05 -0.78 -1.46
C LEU A 35 -0.20 0.17 -0.27
N GLY A 36 -0.78 1.34 -0.55
CA GLY A 36 -1.14 2.31 0.49
C GLY A 36 -1.60 3.65 -0.10
N GLN A 37 -1.79 4.64 0.76
CA GLN A 37 -2.10 6.03 0.38
C GLN A 37 -0.86 6.92 0.53
N VAL A 38 -0.58 7.77 -0.47
CA VAL A 38 0.52 8.74 -0.40
C VAL A 38 0.07 9.96 0.37
N LYS A 39 0.82 10.37 1.39
CA LYS A 39 0.61 11.59 2.19
C LYS A 39 1.83 12.50 2.06
N ALA A 40 1.62 13.82 2.11
CA ALA A 40 2.71 14.80 2.11
C ALA A 40 2.54 15.78 3.28
N ASP A 41 3.55 15.88 4.15
CA ASP A 41 3.55 16.77 5.32
C ASP A 41 4.59 17.90 5.16
N PHE A 42 4.33 19.05 5.79
CA PHE A 42 5.31 20.14 5.87
C PHE A 42 6.42 19.80 6.89
N PRO A 43 7.70 19.67 6.49
CA PRO A 43 8.78 19.37 7.44
C PRO A 43 9.20 20.57 8.29
N SER A 44 8.72 21.78 7.98
CA SER A 44 8.89 22.97 8.83
C SER A 44 7.86 24.05 8.53
N MET A 45 7.65 24.95 9.50
CA MET A 45 6.89 26.20 9.33
C MET A 45 7.41 27.07 8.16
N GLY A 46 8.69 26.92 7.77
CA GLY A 46 9.26 27.65 6.63
C GLY A 46 8.66 27.22 5.30
N VAL A 47 8.48 25.90 5.11
CA VAL A 47 7.84 25.34 3.92
C VAL A 47 6.35 25.65 3.93
N GLN A 48 5.66 25.46 5.07
CA GLN A 48 4.23 25.76 5.21
C GLN A 48 3.89 27.20 4.81
N ARG A 49 4.67 28.18 5.28
CA ARG A 49 4.47 29.61 4.95
C ARG A 49 4.71 29.93 3.48
N GLU A 50 5.55 29.16 2.78
CA GLU A 50 5.72 29.31 1.33
C GLU A 50 4.52 28.74 0.56
N PHE A 51 3.92 27.66 1.05
CA PHE A 51 2.62 27.17 0.54
C PHE A 51 1.50 28.19 0.82
N GLU A 52 1.42 28.83 1.99
CA GLU A 52 0.46 29.91 2.27
C GLU A 52 0.60 31.10 1.31
N ARG A 53 1.83 31.50 0.98
CA ARG A 53 2.10 32.55 -0.02
C ARG A 53 1.64 32.14 -1.41
N CYS A 54 1.89 30.89 -1.81
CA CYS A 54 1.43 30.35 -3.08
C CYS A 54 -0.11 30.24 -3.13
N TRP A 55 -0.76 29.90 -2.01
CA TRP A 55 -2.21 29.90 -1.87
C TRP A 55 -2.80 31.29 -2.14
N LEU A 56 -2.33 32.28 -1.39
CA LEU A 56 -2.76 33.67 -1.52
C LEU A 56 -2.41 34.29 -2.89
N ALA A 57 -1.42 33.76 -3.60
CA ALA A 57 -1.12 34.13 -4.97
C ALA A 57 -2.11 33.51 -5.98
N ILE A 58 -2.55 32.27 -5.77
CA ILE A 58 -3.56 31.58 -6.62
C ILE A 58 -4.93 32.27 -6.48
N GLU A 59 -5.37 32.59 -5.26
CA GLU A 59 -6.66 33.27 -5.04
C GLU A 59 -6.70 34.68 -5.64
N LYS A 60 -5.53 35.33 -5.77
CA LYS A 60 -5.39 36.71 -6.27
C LYS A 60 -4.91 36.78 -7.72
N ASP A 61 -4.88 35.66 -8.46
CA ASP A 61 -4.11 35.55 -9.70
C ASP A 61 -4.71 36.32 -10.90
N LYS A 62 -4.40 37.62 -10.93
CA LYS A 62 -4.47 38.44 -12.15
C LYS A 62 -3.22 38.17 -12.99
N PRO A 63 -3.33 38.01 -14.32
CA PRO A 63 -2.16 37.81 -15.18
C PRO A 63 -1.16 38.98 -15.02
N GLY A 64 0.11 38.65 -14.73
CA GLY A 64 1.13 39.63 -14.35
C GLY A 64 1.29 39.84 -12.84
N SER A 65 0.61 39.06 -12.00
CA SER A 65 0.85 38.98 -10.55
C SER A 65 2.34 38.72 -10.24
N PRO A 66 2.97 39.47 -9.31
CA PRO A 66 4.30 39.12 -8.81
C PRO A 66 4.32 37.72 -8.21
N PHE A 67 5.50 37.10 -8.14
CA PHE A 67 5.63 35.75 -7.58
C PHE A 67 5.30 35.68 -6.07
N LEU A 68 5.41 36.81 -5.37
CA LEU A 68 5.10 36.94 -3.95
C LEU A 68 4.03 38.02 -3.75
N PRO A 69 3.04 37.83 -2.86
CA PRO A 69 2.17 38.92 -2.41
C PRO A 69 3.02 40.06 -1.83
N ALA A 70 2.73 41.31 -2.21
CA ALA A 70 3.46 42.48 -1.71
C ALA A 70 3.36 42.65 -0.17
N GLU A 71 2.26 42.15 0.40
CA GLU A 71 2.04 42.05 1.84
C GLU A 71 1.59 40.62 2.17
N TYR A 72 2.43 39.90 2.92
CA TYR A 72 2.09 38.65 3.57
C TYR A 72 2.49 38.77 5.05
N GLN A 73 1.49 38.75 5.93
CA GLN A 73 1.68 38.71 7.37
C GLN A 73 1.24 37.31 7.85
N PRO A 74 2.15 36.48 8.37
CA PRO A 74 1.79 35.13 8.82
C PRO A 74 0.87 35.18 10.04
N GLY A 75 -0.24 34.46 9.97
CA GLY A 75 -1.16 34.27 11.10
C GLY A 75 -0.66 33.23 12.11
N PRO A 76 -1.44 32.99 13.19
CA PRO A 76 -1.27 31.82 14.04
C PRO A 76 -1.81 30.52 13.40
N GLU A 77 -2.74 30.66 12.44
CA GLU A 77 -3.39 29.58 11.70
C GLU A 77 -3.12 29.74 10.18
N PRO A 78 -3.16 28.66 9.38
CA PRO A 78 -2.88 28.72 7.95
C PRO A 78 -3.92 29.52 7.16
N ALA A 79 -3.47 30.18 6.09
CA ALA A 79 -4.30 31.09 5.29
C ALA A 79 -5.36 30.42 4.39
N TRP A 80 -5.61 29.11 4.53
CA TRP A 80 -6.48 28.32 3.63
C TRP A 80 -7.86 27.94 4.19
N GLY A 81 -8.20 28.38 5.41
CA GLY A 81 -9.53 28.21 6.00
C GLY A 81 -9.90 26.74 6.23
N ASP A 82 -11.14 26.36 5.90
CA ASP A 82 -11.71 25.03 6.18
C ASP A 82 -11.07 23.87 5.38
N LYS A 83 -10.10 24.14 4.49
CA LYS A 83 -9.44 23.12 3.67
C LYS A 83 -8.34 22.39 4.44
N SER A 84 -8.19 21.10 4.19
CA SER A 84 -7.09 20.31 4.74
C SER A 84 -5.77 20.54 3.99
N ASP A 85 -4.67 20.35 4.71
CA ASP A 85 -3.31 20.48 4.17
C ASP A 85 -3.08 19.63 2.91
N GLN A 86 -3.66 18.42 2.84
CA GLN A 86 -3.49 17.54 1.66
C GLN A 86 -4.19 18.11 0.41
N GLU A 87 -5.39 18.69 0.56
CA GLU A 87 -6.12 19.33 -0.54
C GLU A 87 -5.39 20.59 -1.03
N VAL A 88 -4.85 21.38 -0.10
CA VAL A 88 -4.08 22.59 -0.38
C VAL A 88 -2.75 22.27 -1.07
N ILE A 89 -2.00 21.31 -0.56
CA ILE A 89 -0.76 20.81 -1.18
C ILE A 89 -1.06 20.29 -2.58
N PHE A 90 -2.10 19.46 -2.76
CA PHE A 90 -2.47 18.94 -4.07
C PHE A 90 -2.88 20.06 -5.05
N GLN A 91 -3.69 21.03 -4.62
CA GLN A 91 -4.14 22.16 -5.45
C GLN A 91 -2.95 23.04 -5.88
N ILE A 92 -2.00 23.31 -4.98
CA ILE A 92 -0.77 24.08 -5.30
C ILE A 92 0.15 23.29 -6.23
N LEU A 93 0.49 22.04 -5.92
CA LEU A 93 1.42 21.23 -6.71
C LEU A 93 0.86 20.77 -8.07
N SER A 94 -0.47 20.79 -8.25
CA SER A 94 -1.13 20.64 -9.55
C SER A 94 -0.76 21.78 -10.52
N SER A 95 -0.46 22.98 -10.01
CA SER A 95 0.07 24.07 -10.83
C SER A 95 1.54 23.83 -11.18
N ARG A 96 1.85 23.82 -12.49
CA ARG A 96 3.25 23.75 -12.98
C ARG A 96 4.14 24.85 -12.41
N ARG A 97 3.57 26.01 -12.01
CA ARG A 97 4.28 27.16 -11.41
C ARG A 97 4.89 26.83 -10.04
N TYR A 98 4.21 26.00 -9.24
CA TYR A 98 4.58 25.72 -7.84
C TYR A 98 5.05 24.28 -7.60
N ARG A 99 4.98 23.41 -8.62
CA ARG A 99 5.39 21.99 -8.55
C ARG A 99 6.83 21.75 -8.10
N TYR A 100 7.71 22.76 -8.10
CA TYR A 100 9.06 22.66 -7.53
C TYR A 100 9.05 22.41 -6.01
N LEU A 101 8.05 22.94 -5.29
CA LEU A 101 7.88 22.79 -3.84
C LEU A 101 7.65 21.34 -3.41
N ALA A 102 7.28 20.45 -4.33
CA ALA A 102 7.11 19.03 -4.06
C ALA A 102 8.39 18.37 -3.50
N ARG A 103 9.58 18.93 -3.80
CA ARG A 103 10.86 18.44 -3.25
C ARG A 103 11.08 18.80 -1.77
N GLU A 104 10.35 19.80 -1.25
CA GLU A 104 10.51 20.36 0.09
C GLU A 104 9.54 19.74 1.12
N LEU A 105 8.79 18.69 0.75
CA LEU A 105 7.79 18.03 1.60
C LEU A 105 8.31 16.69 2.16
N LYS A 106 7.85 16.32 3.36
CA LYS A 106 7.99 14.94 3.89
C LYS A 106 6.95 14.07 3.19
N TRP A 107 7.37 13.23 2.26
CA TRP A 107 6.50 12.24 1.62
C TRP A 107 6.45 10.97 2.46
N THR A 108 5.26 10.44 2.68
CA THR A 108 5.01 9.25 3.51
C THR A 108 4.03 8.33 2.78
N LEU A 109 4.27 7.02 2.81
CA LEU A 109 3.23 6.05 2.48
C LEU A 109 2.53 5.65 3.77
N ILE A 110 1.21 5.79 3.81
CA ILE A 110 0.37 5.37 4.93
C ILE A 110 -0.51 4.18 4.53
N ASN A 111 -0.90 3.39 5.51
CA ASN A 111 -1.81 2.27 5.36
C ASN A 111 -3.22 2.74 4.95
N SER A 112 -3.85 2.03 4.01
CA SER A 112 -5.18 2.35 3.49
C SER A 112 -6.34 1.89 4.38
N TYR A 113 -6.18 0.81 5.14
CA TYR A 113 -7.28 0.03 5.75
C TYR A 113 -7.15 -0.21 7.27
N CYS A 114 -6.30 0.54 7.98
CA CYS A 114 -6.23 0.57 9.45
C CYS A 114 -7.55 1.09 10.11
N ILE A 115 -8.60 0.26 10.11
CA ILE A 115 -9.94 0.62 10.62
C ILE A 115 -10.15 0.13 12.07
N ASN A 116 -9.41 -0.88 12.55
CA ASN A 116 -9.69 -1.57 13.82
C ASN A 116 -8.51 -1.66 14.81
N SER A 117 -7.42 -0.92 14.60
CA SER A 117 -6.37 -0.80 15.63
C SER A 117 -6.87 0.06 16.79
N LEU A 118 -7.16 -0.57 17.93
CA LEU A 118 -7.59 0.09 19.19
C LEU A 118 -6.42 0.82 19.89
N LYS A 119 -5.59 1.52 19.10
CA LYS A 119 -4.34 2.17 19.50
C LYS A 119 -4.43 3.66 19.18
N GLN A 120 -4.12 4.49 20.17
CA GLN A 120 -4.34 5.93 20.12
C GLN A 120 -3.04 6.71 19.90
N SER A 121 -2.28 6.33 18.86
CA SER A 121 -0.98 6.93 18.53
C SER A 121 -1.04 7.71 17.22
N LEU A 122 -0.42 8.90 17.22
CA LEU A 122 -0.45 9.86 16.10
C LEU A 122 0.42 9.47 14.88
N PHE A 123 1.01 8.28 14.88
CA PHE A 123 2.01 7.83 13.90
C PHE A 123 1.82 6.39 13.40
N GLU A 124 0.87 5.61 13.93
CA GLU A 124 0.85 4.14 13.74
C GLU A 124 0.31 3.63 12.39
N ASN A 125 -0.02 4.53 11.45
CA ASN A 125 -0.39 4.16 10.08
C ASN A 125 0.71 4.48 9.04
N ASP A 126 1.81 5.14 9.42
CA ASP A 126 2.94 5.44 8.53
C ASP A 126 3.74 4.14 8.27
N ILE A 127 3.88 3.72 7.00
CA ILE A 127 4.64 2.50 6.62
C ILE A 127 6.09 2.85 6.24
N TYR A 128 6.26 3.83 5.34
CA TYR A 128 7.58 4.24 4.82
C TYR A 128 7.70 5.76 4.69
N LEU A 129 8.88 6.28 5.01
CA LEU A 129 9.30 7.59 4.51
C LEU A 129 9.71 7.43 3.04
N LEU A 130 9.02 8.12 2.14
CA LEU A 130 9.29 8.04 0.71
C LEU A 130 10.43 8.97 0.32
N GLU A 131 11.45 8.46 -0.37
CA GLU A 131 12.50 9.25 -1.02
C GLU A 131 12.21 9.36 -2.53
N PRO A 132 11.50 10.42 -3.00
CA PRO A 132 11.19 10.61 -4.40
C PRO A 132 12.39 11.10 -5.22
N SER A 133 12.36 10.76 -6.51
CA SER A 133 13.24 11.29 -7.55
C SER A 133 12.46 12.21 -8.47
N GLU A 134 13.15 13.02 -9.29
CA GLU A 134 12.48 13.91 -10.25
C GLU A 134 11.56 13.16 -11.24
N TYR A 135 11.86 11.88 -11.53
CA TYR A 135 11.06 11.01 -12.40
C TYR A 135 9.73 10.59 -11.77
N ASN A 136 9.71 10.25 -10.47
CA ASN A 136 8.54 9.70 -9.79
C ASN A 136 7.69 10.77 -9.06
N MET A 137 8.28 11.94 -8.74
CA MET A 137 7.61 13.08 -8.09
C MET A 137 6.28 13.46 -8.76
N SER A 138 6.23 13.44 -10.09
CA SER A 138 5.01 13.77 -10.84
C SER A 138 3.86 12.79 -10.62
N ALA A 139 4.18 11.52 -10.36
CA ALA A 139 3.21 10.47 -10.07
C ALA A 139 2.74 10.50 -8.60
N LEU A 140 3.60 10.87 -7.63
CA LEU A 140 3.19 11.09 -6.24
C LEU A 140 2.20 12.25 -6.10
N VAL A 141 2.45 13.38 -6.78
CA VAL A 141 1.45 14.47 -6.83
C VAL A 141 0.16 14.02 -7.53
N GLY A 142 0.24 13.06 -8.45
CA GLY A 142 -0.92 12.39 -9.04
C GLY A 142 -1.70 11.52 -8.05
N ALA A 143 -1.00 10.79 -7.17
CA ALA A 143 -1.59 9.95 -6.11
C ALA A 143 -2.45 10.76 -5.12
N MET A 144 -2.03 11.97 -4.76
CA MET A 144 -2.80 12.86 -3.88
C MET A 144 -4.14 13.31 -4.47
N LYS A 145 -4.29 13.38 -5.80
CA LYS A 145 -5.52 13.86 -6.47
C LYS A 145 -6.78 13.20 -5.95
N SER A 146 -6.66 11.91 -5.66
CA SER A 146 -7.74 11.02 -5.25
C SER A 146 -8.22 11.20 -3.82
N GLN A 147 -7.39 11.78 -2.94
CA GLN A 147 -7.79 12.20 -1.59
C GLN A 147 -8.60 13.50 -1.63
N CYS A 148 -8.48 14.26 -2.73
CA CYS A 148 -9.01 15.61 -2.91
C CYS A 148 -10.18 15.64 -3.92
N LYS A 149 -11.26 14.89 -3.64
CA LYS A 149 -12.56 15.02 -4.36
C LYS A 149 -13.51 16.05 -3.72
N CYS A 150 -13.09 16.74 -2.65
CA CYS A 150 -13.93 17.66 -1.88
C CYS A 150 -13.56 19.12 -2.15
N SER A 151 -14.39 19.87 -2.88
CA SER A 151 -14.19 21.31 -3.09
C SER A 151 -15.51 22.06 -3.22
N GLY A 152 -16.24 22.14 -2.10
CA GLY A 152 -17.51 22.87 -1.96
C GLY A 152 -18.75 22.02 -2.29
N GLU A 153 -19.69 21.94 -1.34
CA GLU A 153 -21.06 21.39 -1.41
C GLU A 153 -21.32 20.05 -2.12
N CYS A 154 -20.28 19.33 -2.52
CA CYS A 154 -20.38 17.96 -3.00
C CYS A 154 -20.60 17.00 -1.83
N GLN A 155 -21.72 16.28 -1.83
CA GLN A 155 -21.89 15.04 -1.07
C GLN A 155 -20.94 13.99 -1.68
N CYS A 156 -19.68 14.02 -1.24
CA CYS A 156 -18.79 12.88 -1.41
C CYS A 156 -19.40 11.70 -0.65
N ASP A 157 -19.70 10.62 -1.37
CA ASP A 157 -20.20 9.39 -0.78
C ASP A 157 -19.14 8.86 0.22
N PRO A 158 -19.44 8.76 1.54
CA PRO A 158 -18.46 8.29 2.52
C PRO A 158 -18.00 6.86 2.25
N ASP A 159 -18.82 6.09 1.53
CA ASP A 159 -18.55 4.71 1.12
C ASP A 159 -17.70 4.65 -0.18
N SER A 160 -17.19 5.79 -0.68
CA SER A 160 -16.34 5.85 -1.86
C SER A 160 -14.90 5.39 -1.56
N LEU A 161 -14.64 4.11 -1.87
CA LEU A 161 -13.31 3.49 -2.05
C LEU A 161 -12.21 4.50 -2.43
N ARG A 162 -11.26 4.71 -1.51
CA ARG A 162 -10.06 5.52 -1.78
C ARG A 162 -9.10 4.70 -2.66
N PRO A 163 -8.69 5.20 -3.83
CA PRO A 163 -7.76 4.48 -4.68
C PRO A 163 -6.37 4.48 -4.08
N GLU A 164 -5.70 3.34 -4.22
CA GLU A 164 -4.40 3.10 -3.62
C GLU A 164 -3.27 3.49 -4.57
N THR A 165 -2.06 3.53 -4.05
CA THR A 165 -0.84 3.73 -4.80
C THR A 165 0.12 2.59 -4.50
N LEU A 166 0.36 1.75 -5.50
CA LEU A 166 1.47 0.83 -5.50
C LEU A 166 2.78 1.62 -5.58
N ILE A 167 3.65 1.42 -4.61
CA ILE A 167 5.06 1.83 -4.65
C ILE A 167 5.92 0.57 -4.82
N VAL A 168 6.88 0.64 -5.75
CA VAL A 168 7.96 -0.36 -5.87
C VAL A 168 9.30 0.36 -5.73
N GLY A 169 10.25 -0.25 -5.03
CA GLY A 169 11.56 0.32 -4.81
C GLY A 169 12.40 -0.49 -3.82
N ILE A 170 13.36 0.18 -3.20
CA ILE A 170 14.28 -0.41 -2.22
C ILE A 170 14.11 0.26 -0.85
N SER A 171 13.90 -0.57 0.19
CA SER A 171 13.93 -0.14 1.59
C SER A 171 15.37 -0.02 2.09
N ARG A 172 15.62 1.06 2.83
CA ARG A 172 16.81 1.27 3.63
C ARG A 172 16.41 1.35 5.09
N LEU A 173 17.00 0.47 5.88
CA LEU A 173 16.84 0.43 7.33
C LEU A 173 17.16 1.80 7.94
N ALA A 174 16.22 2.32 8.72
CA ALA A 174 16.41 3.56 9.45
C ALA A 174 17.15 3.33 10.79
N HIS A 175 17.40 4.40 11.55
CA HIS A 175 17.92 4.26 12.90
C HIS A 175 16.81 3.76 13.84
N SER A 176 17.20 3.09 14.94
CA SER A 176 16.25 2.44 15.86
C SER A 176 15.17 3.39 16.39
N GLY A 177 13.96 3.32 15.83
CA GLY A 177 12.79 4.13 16.20
C GLY A 177 12.26 5.03 15.07
N ASP A 178 13.00 5.19 13.97
CA ASP A 178 12.56 5.91 12.77
C ASP A 178 11.85 4.98 11.77
N LEU A 179 11.04 5.55 10.88
CA LEU A 179 10.44 4.85 9.73
C LEU A 179 11.51 4.50 8.68
N ASN A 180 11.45 3.28 8.15
CA ASN A 180 12.29 2.86 7.03
C ASN A 180 12.10 3.77 5.81
N LYS A 181 13.19 3.99 5.08
CA LYS A 181 13.22 4.86 3.91
C LYS A 181 13.07 4.07 2.63
N LEU A 182 12.13 4.45 1.78
CA LEU A 182 11.86 3.77 0.51
C LEU A 182 12.30 4.64 -0.68
N ASN A 183 13.41 4.24 -1.32
CA ASN A 183 13.86 4.81 -2.59
C ASN A 183 12.93 4.35 -3.72
N ILE A 184 12.12 5.26 -4.25
CA ILE A 184 11.03 4.90 -5.18
C ILE A 184 11.56 4.66 -6.60
N HIS A 185 11.43 3.43 -7.09
CA HIS A 185 11.69 3.10 -8.49
C HIS A 185 10.42 3.20 -9.36
N LYS A 186 9.25 2.88 -8.81
CA LYS A 186 7.97 2.91 -9.53
C LYS A 186 6.79 3.37 -8.66
N VAL A 187 5.87 4.08 -9.29
CA VAL A 187 4.58 4.49 -8.72
C VAL A 187 3.47 4.08 -9.69
N LYS A 188 2.42 3.42 -9.21
CA LYS A 188 1.22 3.07 -9.99
C LYS A 188 -0.02 3.31 -9.14
N GLN A 189 -0.90 4.22 -9.54
CA GLN A 189 -2.23 4.31 -8.91
C GLN A 189 -3.04 3.05 -9.26
N MET A 190 -3.56 2.39 -8.23
CA MET A 190 -4.59 1.35 -8.32
C MET A 190 -5.92 2.05 -8.07
N ASP A 191 -6.68 2.28 -9.15
CA ASP A 191 -7.92 3.04 -9.10
C ASP A 191 -9.12 2.09 -9.22
N PRO A 192 -9.94 1.91 -8.16
CA PRO A 192 -11.08 1.01 -8.19
C PRO A 192 -12.15 1.37 -9.21
N GLU A 193 -12.27 2.63 -9.64
CA GLU A 193 -13.13 3.00 -10.77
C GLU A 193 -12.59 2.36 -12.06
N LYS A 194 -11.29 2.50 -12.32
CA LYS A 194 -10.63 1.90 -13.49
C LYS A 194 -10.54 0.37 -13.43
N LEU A 195 -10.40 -0.21 -12.24
CA LEU A 195 -10.41 -1.66 -12.03
C LEU A 195 -11.82 -2.22 -12.26
N SER A 196 -12.86 -1.54 -11.75
CA SER A 196 -14.26 -1.85 -12.07
C SER A 196 -14.51 -1.79 -13.58
N ASP A 197 -14.03 -0.76 -14.28
CA ASP A 197 -14.18 -0.64 -15.74
C ASP A 197 -13.44 -1.76 -16.50
N GLN A 198 -12.21 -2.10 -16.12
CA GLN A 198 -11.49 -3.25 -16.69
C GLN A 198 -12.25 -4.58 -16.47
N ILE A 199 -12.91 -4.74 -15.32
CA ILE A 199 -13.73 -5.91 -15.01
C ILE A 199 -15.01 -5.94 -15.86
N LYS A 200 -15.67 -4.79 -16.09
CA LYS A 200 -16.82 -4.68 -17.02
C LYS A 200 -16.42 -5.07 -18.44
N ASP A 201 -15.28 -4.59 -18.94
CA ASP A 201 -14.78 -4.92 -20.29
C ASP A 201 -14.52 -6.44 -20.46
N ILE A 202 -13.98 -7.10 -19.43
CA ILE A 202 -13.71 -8.55 -19.45
C ILE A 202 -15.02 -9.36 -19.35
N THR A 203 -15.92 -8.98 -18.44
CA THR A 203 -17.13 -9.77 -18.10
C THR A 203 -18.34 -9.46 -18.98
N ARG A 204 -18.39 -8.26 -19.58
CA ARG A 204 -19.57 -7.66 -20.22
C ARG A 204 -20.77 -7.54 -19.27
N TYR A 205 -20.51 -7.35 -17.98
CA TYR A 205 -21.50 -7.27 -16.92
C TYR A 205 -21.54 -5.86 -16.30
N ASP A 206 -22.73 -5.38 -15.94
CA ASP A 206 -22.99 -3.95 -15.67
C ASP A 206 -23.16 -3.62 -14.16
N SER A 207 -23.15 -4.63 -13.28
CA SER A 207 -23.30 -4.43 -11.82
C SER A 207 -22.04 -3.84 -11.19
N SER A 208 -21.84 -2.54 -11.39
CA SER A 208 -20.70 -1.77 -10.88
C SER A 208 -20.66 -1.58 -9.36
N MET A 209 -21.76 -1.88 -8.65
CA MET A 209 -21.85 -1.74 -7.19
C MET A 209 -21.27 -2.98 -6.47
N ASP A 210 -21.70 -4.18 -6.87
CA ASP A 210 -21.25 -5.46 -6.29
C ASP A 210 -19.72 -5.62 -6.35
N ILE A 211 -19.09 -5.17 -7.44
CA ILE A 211 -17.64 -5.30 -7.64
C ILE A 211 -16.82 -4.35 -6.76
N LYS A 212 -17.38 -3.23 -6.28
CA LYS A 212 -16.72 -2.33 -5.33
C LYS A 212 -16.58 -3.00 -3.96
N GLN A 213 -17.66 -3.57 -3.44
CA GLN A 213 -17.64 -4.34 -2.20
C GLN A 213 -16.64 -5.51 -2.27
N VAL A 214 -16.57 -6.20 -3.43
CA VAL A 214 -15.57 -7.25 -3.64
C VAL A 214 -14.12 -6.73 -3.63
N ILE A 215 -13.86 -5.50 -4.10
CA ILE A 215 -12.53 -4.87 -3.99
C ILE A 215 -12.24 -4.49 -2.52
N GLU A 216 -13.21 -3.91 -1.80
CA GLU A 216 -13.11 -3.55 -0.38
C GLU A 216 -12.83 -4.77 0.51
N ASP A 217 -13.68 -5.80 0.43
CA ASP A 217 -13.58 -7.04 1.21
C ASP A 217 -12.21 -7.71 1.04
N ILE A 218 -11.66 -7.67 -0.18
CA ILE A 218 -10.36 -8.27 -0.48
C ILE A 218 -9.22 -7.41 0.07
N HIS A 219 -9.22 -6.10 -0.17
CA HIS A 219 -8.10 -5.24 0.23
C HIS A 219 -8.06 -5.02 1.76
N ALA A 220 -9.22 -4.93 2.43
CA ALA A 220 -9.31 -4.85 3.88
C ALA A 220 -8.82 -6.13 4.61
N LEU A 221 -8.70 -7.26 3.91
CA LEU A 221 -8.13 -8.52 4.42
C LEU A 221 -6.77 -8.87 3.80
N ALA A 222 -6.15 -7.93 3.07
CA ALA A 222 -4.86 -8.10 2.40
C ALA A 222 -3.77 -7.15 2.91
N ASP A 223 -4.03 -6.43 4.01
CA ASP A 223 -3.14 -5.42 4.58
C ASP A 223 -1.75 -5.98 4.97
N ASN A 224 -0.68 -5.28 4.57
CA ASN A 224 0.72 -5.69 4.75
C ASN A 224 1.74 -4.55 4.47
N GLU A 225 3.01 -4.75 4.85
CA GLU A 225 4.10 -3.78 4.66
C GLU A 225 4.85 -3.91 3.31
N GLY A 226 4.56 -4.95 2.51
CA GLY A 226 5.19 -5.19 1.21
C GLY A 226 6.69 -5.50 1.23
N ASN A 227 7.26 -5.87 2.40
CA ASN A 227 8.68 -6.17 2.61
C ASN A 227 9.02 -7.67 2.54
N THR A 228 8.09 -8.58 2.86
CA THR A 228 8.33 -10.02 2.66
C THR A 228 7.99 -10.48 1.24
N ASP A 229 8.62 -11.56 0.77
CA ASP A 229 8.28 -12.23 -0.49
C ASP A 229 6.78 -12.56 -0.59
N GLN A 230 6.16 -12.93 0.52
CA GLN A 230 4.73 -13.21 0.64
C GLN A 230 3.88 -11.98 0.37
N ASP A 231 4.22 -10.85 1.01
CA ASP A 231 3.50 -9.58 0.89
C ASP A 231 3.61 -8.98 -0.51
N ARG A 232 4.83 -9.03 -1.06
CA ARG A 232 5.14 -8.63 -2.44
C ARG A 232 4.32 -9.42 -3.45
N ALA A 233 4.13 -10.72 -3.21
CA ALA A 233 3.27 -11.57 -4.04
C ALA A 233 1.78 -11.21 -3.93
N VAL A 234 1.27 -10.96 -2.72
CA VAL A 234 -0.12 -10.53 -2.49
C VAL A 234 -0.40 -9.22 -3.23
N ASN A 235 0.41 -8.18 -2.98
CA ASN A 235 0.24 -6.87 -3.58
C ASN A 235 0.39 -6.90 -5.11
N TYR A 236 1.32 -7.70 -5.64
CA TYR A 236 1.44 -7.93 -7.08
C TYR A 236 0.18 -8.57 -7.67
N VAL A 237 -0.37 -9.58 -7.00
CA VAL A 237 -1.54 -10.32 -7.48
C VAL A 237 -2.78 -9.44 -7.50
N LEU A 238 -3.05 -8.67 -6.45
CA LEU A 238 -4.13 -7.67 -6.43
C LEU A 238 -3.95 -6.64 -7.56
N CYS A 239 -2.75 -6.08 -7.70
CA CYS A 239 -2.46 -5.04 -8.68
C CYS A 239 -2.60 -5.48 -10.14
N ASN A 240 -2.50 -6.78 -10.47
CA ASN A 240 -2.28 -7.22 -11.85
C ASN A 240 -3.06 -8.48 -12.28
N ASN A 241 -3.91 -9.08 -11.42
CA ASN A 241 -4.74 -10.25 -11.77
C ASN A 241 -6.25 -9.98 -11.56
N PRO A 242 -6.94 -9.31 -12.52
CA PRO A 242 -8.34 -8.93 -12.37
C PRO A 242 -9.31 -10.13 -12.29
N LEU A 243 -8.86 -11.33 -12.66
CA LEU A 243 -9.66 -12.56 -12.56
C LEU A 243 -10.06 -12.89 -11.12
N ILE A 244 -9.36 -12.35 -10.12
CA ILE A 244 -9.66 -12.57 -8.70
C ILE A 244 -10.96 -11.91 -8.31
N TYR A 245 -11.13 -10.61 -8.59
CA TYR A 245 -12.35 -9.88 -8.28
C TYR A 245 -13.54 -10.45 -9.07
N ILE A 246 -13.34 -10.84 -10.33
CA ILE A 246 -14.35 -11.53 -11.16
C ILE A 246 -14.78 -12.83 -10.50
N LYS A 247 -13.84 -13.72 -10.15
CA LYS A 247 -14.14 -15.03 -9.58
C LYS A 247 -14.68 -14.94 -8.14
N THR A 248 -14.30 -13.92 -7.38
CA THR A 248 -14.92 -13.60 -6.08
C THR A 248 -16.37 -13.16 -6.26
N GLN A 249 -16.68 -12.30 -7.24
CA GLN A 249 -18.05 -11.92 -7.59
C GLN A 249 -18.88 -13.15 -8.01
N ASP A 250 -18.32 -14.03 -8.86
CA ASP A 250 -18.95 -15.31 -9.22
C ASP A 250 -19.27 -16.18 -7.99
N ILE A 251 -18.36 -16.26 -7.01
CA ILE A 251 -18.56 -17.02 -5.76
C ILE A 251 -19.61 -16.36 -4.87
N TYR A 252 -19.56 -15.03 -4.72
CA TYR A 252 -20.47 -14.25 -3.88
C TYR A 252 -21.92 -14.38 -4.36
N TYR A 253 -22.16 -14.29 -5.67
CA TYR A 253 -23.51 -14.23 -6.25
C TYR A 253 -23.90 -15.50 -7.03
N ALA A 254 -23.14 -16.59 -6.86
CA ALA A 254 -23.42 -17.91 -7.42
C ALA A 254 -24.89 -18.32 -7.20
N ASN A 255 -25.52 -18.88 -8.24
CA ASN A 255 -26.92 -19.36 -8.22
C ASN A 255 -27.99 -18.28 -7.89
N SER A 256 -27.66 -16.98 -7.93
CA SER A 256 -28.68 -15.93 -7.87
C SER A 256 -29.42 -15.81 -9.21
N GLU A 257 -30.77 -15.74 -9.20
CA GLU A 257 -31.56 -15.41 -10.39
C GLU A 257 -31.51 -13.91 -10.71
N ARG A 258 -30.30 -13.36 -10.88
CA ARG A 258 -29.99 -11.99 -11.34
C ARG A 258 -30.65 -10.84 -10.55
N ARG A 259 -31.21 -11.11 -9.35
CA ARG A 259 -31.92 -10.14 -8.50
C ARG A 259 -31.72 -10.31 -6.99
N ASN A 260 -31.05 -11.37 -6.51
CA ASN A 260 -30.66 -11.45 -5.10
C ASN A 260 -29.37 -10.67 -4.88
N THR A 261 -29.47 -9.52 -4.22
CA THR A 261 -28.33 -8.65 -3.85
C THR A 261 -27.58 -9.13 -2.61
N GLN A 262 -28.00 -10.23 -1.98
CA GLN A 262 -27.34 -10.81 -0.81
C GLN A 262 -26.27 -11.83 -1.24
N PRO A 263 -25.01 -11.71 -0.76
CA PRO A 263 -23.98 -12.73 -0.98
C PRO A 263 -24.39 -14.10 -0.41
N GLN A 264 -24.13 -15.16 -1.17
CA GLN A 264 -24.28 -16.56 -0.76
C GLN A 264 -22.97 -17.17 -0.24
N ALA A 265 -21.87 -16.43 -0.33
CA ALA A 265 -20.55 -16.78 0.17
C ALA A 265 -19.89 -15.55 0.81
N ARG A 266 -18.79 -15.80 1.53
CA ARG A 266 -17.93 -14.77 2.14
C ARG A 266 -16.47 -15.06 1.81
N PHE A 267 -15.70 -14.02 1.54
CA PHE A 267 -14.25 -14.10 1.49
C PHE A 267 -13.67 -14.22 2.90
N MET A 268 -12.82 -15.22 3.13
CA MET A 268 -12.29 -15.57 4.45
C MET A 268 -10.88 -15.03 4.70
N GLY A 269 -10.20 -14.53 3.66
CA GLY A 269 -8.86 -13.98 3.72
C GLY A 269 -7.86 -14.65 2.76
N ILE A 270 -6.61 -14.19 2.84
CA ILE A 270 -5.49 -14.66 2.02
C ILE A 270 -4.55 -15.53 2.86
N ARG A 271 -4.06 -16.63 2.27
CA ARG A 271 -2.90 -17.40 2.77
C ARG A 271 -1.82 -17.46 1.71
N THR A 272 -0.57 -17.49 2.15
CA THR A 272 0.61 -17.59 1.28
C THR A 272 1.39 -18.87 1.57
N GLN A 273 1.99 -19.46 0.53
CA GLN A 273 2.94 -20.56 0.65
C GLN A 273 4.18 -20.20 -0.17
N ALA A 274 5.29 -19.95 0.52
CA ALA A 274 6.58 -19.70 -0.11
C ALA A 274 7.27 -21.02 -0.48
N GLU A 275 7.80 -21.10 -1.69
CA GLU A 275 8.55 -22.22 -2.25
C GLU A 275 9.85 -21.68 -2.87
N ARG A 276 10.93 -22.47 -2.87
CA ARG A 276 12.22 -22.09 -3.50
C ARG A 276 12.72 -23.20 -4.41
N SER A 277 13.34 -22.82 -5.53
CA SER A 277 13.96 -23.73 -6.49
C SER A 277 15.29 -23.15 -6.98
N GLY A 278 16.37 -23.53 -6.32
CA GLY A 278 17.64 -22.80 -6.40
C GLY A 278 17.44 -21.35 -5.94
N GLU A 279 17.98 -20.40 -6.70
CA GLU A 279 17.83 -18.96 -6.44
C GLU A 279 16.41 -18.43 -6.67
N ARG A 280 15.52 -19.18 -7.34
CA ARG A 280 14.16 -18.70 -7.66
C ARG A 280 13.23 -18.84 -6.45
N HIS A 281 12.63 -17.73 -6.06
CA HIS A 281 11.64 -17.63 -5.00
C HIS A 281 10.23 -17.54 -5.62
N PHE A 282 9.35 -18.44 -5.19
CA PHE A 282 7.95 -18.48 -5.64
C PHE A 282 7.02 -18.33 -4.44
N VAL A 283 5.88 -17.66 -4.65
CA VAL A 283 4.80 -17.63 -3.66
C VAL A 283 3.49 -18.02 -4.33
N LYS A 284 2.85 -19.03 -3.75
CA LYS A 284 1.47 -19.39 -4.06
C LYS A 284 0.55 -18.56 -3.16
N VAL A 285 -0.18 -17.62 -3.75
CA VAL A 285 -1.17 -16.79 -3.05
C VAL A 285 -2.53 -17.48 -3.18
N VAL A 286 -3.11 -17.87 -2.05
CA VAL A 286 -4.35 -18.63 -1.94
C VAL A 286 -5.44 -17.75 -1.32
N PHE A 287 -6.59 -17.68 -1.98
CA PHE A 287 -7.78 -16.96 -1.55
C PHE A 287 -8.80 -18.00 -1.10
N ASP A 288 -9.30 -17.87 0.13
CA ASP A 288 -10.26 -18.81 0.71
C ASP A 288 -11.66 -18.21 0.81
N TYR A 289 -12.68 -19.01 0.52
CA TYR A 289 -14.07 -18.62 0.54
C TYR A 289 -14.90 -19.64 1.32
N GLN A 290 -15.97 -19.18 1.97
CA GLN A 290 -16.96 -20.04 2.62
C GLN A 290 -18.37 -19.76 2.09
N HIS A 291 -19.07 -20.81 1.64
CA HIS A 291 -20.48 -20.72 1.25
C HIS A 291 -21.38 -20.71 2.49
N LEU A 292 -22.20 -19.67 2.62
CA LEU A 292 -23.03 -19.43 3.81
C LEU A 292 -24.13 -20.50 3.97
N ASN A 293 -24.67 -20.99 2.85
CA ASN A 293 -25.79 -21.96 2.84
C ASN A 293 -25.39 -23.40 3.17
N SER A 294 -24.11 -23.76 3.01
CA SER A 294 -23.62 -25.14 3.18
C SER A 294 -22.45 -25.28 4.15
N GLY A 295 -21.82 -24.17 4.56
CA GLY A 295 -20.58 -24.15 5.35
C GLY A 295 -19.34 -24.63 4.60
N ALA A 296 -19.49 -25.13 3.37
CA ALA A 296 -18.41 -25.65 2.55
C ALA A 296 -17.43 -24.54 2.14
N THR A 297 -16.15 -24.88 2.08
CA THR A 297 -15.08 -23.96 1.65
C THR A 297 -14.58 -24.29 0.25
N GLU A 298 -14.29 -23.24 -0.52
CA GLU A 298 -13.59 -23.33 -1.81
C GLU A 298 -12.34 -22.45 -1.73
N SER A 299 -11.24 -22.88 -2.33
CA SER A 299 -9.96 -22.15 -2.34
C SER A 299 -9.47 -21.98 -3.77
N TRP A 300 -8.95 -20.81 -4.12
CA TRP A 300 -8.37 -20.50 -5.44
C TRP A 300 -6.98 -19.89 -5.27
N CYS A 301 -6.07 -20.10 -6.22
CA CYS A 301 -4.72 -19.57 -6.12
C CYS A 301 -4.13 -18.99 -7.40
N SER A 302 -3.18 -18.07 -7.19
CA SER A 302 -2.20 -17.59 -8.16
C SER A 302 -0.80 -18.08 -7.74
N LEU A 303 0.11 -18.27 -8.71
CA LEU A 303 1.52 -18.52 -8.43
C LEU A 303 2.34 -17.35 -8.98
N VAL A 304 3.25 -16.82 -8.17
CA VAL A 304 4.06 -15.62 -8.45
C VAL A 304 5.54 -15.96 -8.31
N ASP A 305 6.37 -15.51 -9.24
CA ASP A 305 7.83 -15.39 -9.04
C ASP A 305 8.11 -14.02 -8.42
N VAL A 306 8.82 -13.99 -7.29
CA VAL A 306 9.17 -12.79 -6.52
C VAL A 306 10.69 -12.58 -6.40
N THR A 307 11.49 -13.37 -7.12
CA THR A 307 12.96 -13.40 -6.99
C THR A 307 13.62 -12.04 -7.23
N ASP A 308 13.09 -11.30 -8.21
CA ASP A 308 13.62 -10.01 -8.66
C ASP A 308 12.72 -8.86 -8.14
N GLU A 309 13.17 -7.59 -8.25
CA GLU A 309 12.44 -6.39 -7.76
C GLU A 309 10.97 -6.35 -8.22
N TYR A 310 10.71 -6.78 -9.47
CA TYR A 310 9.41 -6.80 -10.11
C TYR A 310 8.85 -8.23 -10.19
N PRO A 311 7.89 -8.62 -9.33
CA PRO A 311 7.26 -9.92 -9.42
C PRO A 311 6.50 -10.15 -10.72
N PHE A 312 6.28 -11.41 -11.08
CA PHE A 312 5.45 -11.78 -12.23
C PHE A 312 4.63 -13.06 -12.03
N LEU A 313 3.48 -13.13 -12.70
CA LEU A 313 2.54 -14.23 -12.61
C LEU A 313 3.04 -15.47 -13.37
N LEU A 314 3.24 -16.58 -12.67
CA LEU A 314 3.58 -17.89 -13.25
C LEU A 314 2.33 -18.71 -13.62
N THR A 315 1.25 -18.61 -12.84
CA THR A 315 -0.04 -19.24 -13.19
C THR A 315 -1.21 -18.34 -12.85
N GLY A 316 -2.14 -18.18 -13.80
CA GLY A 316 -3.41 -17.49 -13.59
C GLY A 316 -4.30 -18.13 -12.52
N PHE A 317 -5.36 -17.40 -12.15
CA PHE A 317 -6.23 -17.77 -11.03
C PHE A 317 -6.99 -19.08 -11.31
N LYS A 318 -6.78 -20.09 -10.47
CA LYS A 318 -7.27 -21.46 -10.66
C LYS A 318 -7.68 -22.10 -9.33
N PRO A 319 -8.48 -23.18 -9.32
CA PRO A 319 -8.80 -23.91 -8.09
C PRO A 319 -7.52 -24.38 -7.37
N TYR A 320 -7.47 -24.16 -6.06
CA TYR A 320 -6.40 -24.67 -5.20
C TYR A 320 -6.80 -26.04 -4.64
N VAL A 321 -6.01 -27.05 -4.97
CA VAL A 321 -6.08 -28.37 -4.33
C VAL A 321 -4.87 -28.49 -3.41
N ALA A 322 -5.10 -28.83 -2.14
CA ALA A 322 -4.02 -29.05 -1.19
C ALA A 322 -3.28 -30.36 -1.53
N SER A 323 -1.98 -30.25 -1.79
CA SER A 323 -1.07 -31.39 -1.74
C SER A 323 -0.93 -31.85 -0.30
N TYR A 324 -1.07 -33.16 -0.06
CA TYR A 324 -0.77 -33.85 1.20
C TYR A 324 0.44 -34.76 1.01
#